data_AF-A0A6V7PC79-F1
#
_entry.id   AF-A0A6V7PC79-F1
#
_cell.length_a   1.000
_cell.length_b   1.000
_cell.length_c   1.000
_cell.angle_alpha   90.00
_cell.angle_beta   90.00
_cell.angle_gamma   90.00
#
_symmetry.space_group_name_H-M   'P 1'
#
loop_
_entity.id
_entity.type
_entity.pdbx_description
1 polymer ?
#
loop_
_entity_poly.entity_id
_entity_poly.type
_entity_poly.pdbx_seq_one_letter_code
_entity_poly.pdbx_strand_id
1 'polypeptide(L)'
;MEDKGRLQEVDLSSSYEAAMEALSSLISRQKRGTEPKKAGKFGLMFKYLQVAGLDKSISELKIIHVAGTKGKGSTCTFSEAILRECGLQTGLFTSPHLIDITERFRLNGSDISREKFLYYFWGLWHQLKEKNADGLLMPPLFQFLTLLAFKIFLCEKVDVAIVEVGIGGRWDSTNVIKQPVVCGITSLGMDHMEILGDTIEKIAAEKAGIFKVRV
;
A
#
# COMPACT_ATOMS: atom_id res chain seq x y z
N MET A 1 34.63 11.93 17.41
CA MET A 1 33.19 12.07 17.07
C MET A 1 32.82 11.34 15.78
N GLU A 2 33.79 10.96 14.92
CA GLU A 2 33.53 10.29 13.63
C GLU A 2 33.13 8.80 13.75
N ASP A 3 33.53 8.12 14.81
CA ASP A 3 33.36 6.65 14.93
C ASP A 3 31.90 6.21 15.21
N LYS A 4 31.12 7.04 15.93
CA LYS A 4 29.69 6.75 16.23
C LYS A 4 28.78 6.88 15.00
N GLY A 5 29.06 7.83 14.10
CA GLY A 5 28.27 8.03 12.88
C GLY A 5 28.44 6.86 11.90
N ARG A 6 29.68 6.38 11.75
CA ARG A 6 30.01 5.26 10.86
C ARG A 6 29.44 3.92 11.34
N LEU A 7 29.42 3.69 12.65
CA LEU A 7 28.79 2.50 13.24
C LEU A 7 27.28 2.50 13.07
N GLN A 8 26.61 3.65 13.24
CA GLN A 8 25.16 3.78 12.99
C GLN A 8 24.79 3.60 11.51
N GLU A 9 25.61 4.12 10.60
CA GLU A 9 25.36 4.02 9.16
C GLU A 9 25.52 2.56 8.65
N VAL A 10 26.50 1.82 9.17
CA VAL A 10 26.67 0.39 8.87
C VAL A 10 25.52 -0.47 9.43
N ASP A 11 25.09 -0.19 10.66
CA ASP A 11 23.95 -0.88 11.30
C ASP A 11 22.65 -0.65 10.50
N LEU A 12 22.39 0.61 10.13
CA LEU A 12 21.23 0.97 9.32
C LEU A 12 21.23 0.28 7.95
N SER A 13 22.38 0.23 7.27
CA SER A 13 22.51 -0.45 5.98
C SER A 13 22.21 -1.95 6.11
N SER A 14 22.77 -2.61 7.13
CA SER A 14 22.54 -4.05 7.34
C SER A 14 21.08 -4.38 7.67
N SER A 15 20.43 -3.55 8.48
CA SER A 15 19.00 -3.69 8.80
C SER A 15 18.12 -3.46 7.57
N TYR A 16 18.52 -2.52 6.70
CA TYR A 16 17.83 -2.26 5.44
C TYR A 16 17.91 -3.45 4.48
N GLU A 17 19.10 -4.04 4.33
CA GLU A 17 19.29 -5.26 3.53
C GLU A 17 18.43 -6.42 4.04
N ALA A 18 18.41 -6.64 5.35
CA ALA A 18 17.56 -7.66 5.98
C ALA A 18 16.07 -7.42 5.73
N ALA A 19 15.61 -6.17 5.75
CA ALA A 19 14.23 -5.82 5.41
C ALA A 19 13.90 -6.11 3.94
N MET A 20 14.86 -5.86 3.02
CA MET A 20 14.68 -6.16 1.60
C MET A 20 14.64 -7.67 1.33
N GLU A 21 15.47 -8.46 2.02
CA GLU A 21 15.41 -9.92 1.95
C GLU A 21 14.06 -10.44 2.47
N ALA A 22 13.59 -9.91 3.61
CA ALA A 22 12.31 -10.23 4.17
C ALA A 22 11.15 -9.91 3.20
N LEU A 23 11.15 -8.72 2.57
CA LEU A 23 10.17 -8.37 1.54
C LEU A 23 10.25 -9.29 0.31
N SER A 24 11.45 -9.64 -0.13
CA SER A 24 11.66 -10.53 -1.27
C SER A 24 11.07 -11.92 -1.01
N SER A 25 11.09 -12.40 0.24
CA SER A 25 10.44 -13.65 0.63
C SER A 25 8.91 -13.62 0.50
N LEU A 26 8.29 -12.42 0.53
CA LEU A 26 6.85 -12.23 0.36
C LEU A 26 6.41 -12.19 -1.11
N ILE A 27 7.36 -12.15 -2.05
CA ILE A 27 7.06 -12.27 -3.47
C ILE A 27 6.60 -13.69 -3.70
N SER A 28 5.30 -13.88 -3.91
CA SER A 28 4.76 -15.20 -4.20
C SER A 28 5.39 -15.71 -5.50
N ARG A 29 6.25 -16.74 -5.41
CA ARG A 29 6.61 -17.57 -6.56
C ARG A 29 5.35 -18.33 -6.97
N GLN A 30 4.48 -17.73 -7.78
CA GLN A 30 3.31 -18.43 -8.29
C GLN A 30 3.79 -19.62 -9.14
N LYS A 31 3.66 -20.84 -8.59
CA LYS A 31 3.55 -22.03 -9.45
C LYS A 31 2.23 -21.89 -10.20
N ARG A 32 2.30 -21.81 -11.53
CA ARG A 32 1.15 -21.95 -12.44
C ARG A 32 0.43 -23.25 -12.06
N GLY A 33 -0.81 -23.20 -11.59
CA GLY A 33 -1.57 -24.43 -11.33
C GLY A 33 -2.87 -24.30 -10.56
N THR A 34 -2.95 -23.49 -9.50
CA THR A 34 -4.15 -23.42 -8.66
C THR A 34 -4.26 -22.07 -7.97
N GLU A 35 -4.97 -21.12 -8.59
CA GLU A 35 -5.23 -19.82 -7.96
C GLU A 35 -6.36 -19.93 -6.91
N PRO A 36 -6.14 -19.47 -5.66
CA PRO A 36 -7.25 -19.09 -4.81
C PRO A 36 -8.05 -17.98 -5.50
N LYS A 37 -9.38 -18.10 -5.54
CA LYS A 37 -10.27 -17.06 -6.10
C LYS A 37 -9.92 -15.69 -5.49
N LYS A 38 -9.80 -14.64 -6.32
CA LYS A 38 -9.41 -13.27 -5.90
C LYS A 38 -10.14 -12.76 -4.66
N ALA A 39 -11.44 -13.06 -4.55
CA ALA A 39 -12.26 -12.71 -3.40
C ALA A 39 -11.72 -13.31 -2.08
N GLY A 40 -11.15 -14.52 -2.11
CA GLY A 40 -10.52 -15.15 -0.95
C GLY A 40 -9.25 -14.43 -0.52
N LYS A 41 -8.37 -14.06 -1.48
CA LYS A 41 -7.17 -13.26 -1.19
C LYS A 41 -7.51 -11.86 -0.64
N PHE A 42 -8.55 -11.23 -1.20
CA PHE A 42 -9.06 -9.95 -0.70
C PHE A 42 -9.66 -10.07 0.71
N GLY A 43 -10.43 -11.13 0.98
CA GLY A 43 -11.00 -11.40 2.30
C GLY A 43 -9.93 -11.51 3.40
N LEU A 44 -8.76 -12.08 3.08
CA LEU A 44 -7.62 -12.14 4.00
C LEU A 44 -7.07 -10.77 4.38
N MET A 45 -7.19 -9.75 3.53
CA MET A 45 -6.72 -8.40 3.82
C MET A 45 -7.38 -7.84 5.08
N PHE A 46 -8.67 -8.11 5.31
CA PHE A 46 -9.36 -7.70 6.54
C PHE A 46 -8.84 -8.40 7.80
N LYS A 47 -8.42 -9.68 7.68
CA LYS A 47 -7.77 -10.36 8.81
C LYS A 47 -6.42 -9.72 9.12
N TYR A 48 -5.62 -9.41 8.10
CA TYR A 48 -4.35 -8.72 8.31
C TYR A 48 -4.54 -7.33 8.94
N LEU A 49 -5.59 -6.59 8.58
CA LEU A 49 -5.94 -5.34 9.25
C LEU A 49 -6.19 -5.52 10.75
N GLN A 50 -6.93 -6.56 11.14
CA GLN A 50 -7.21 -6.85 12.55
C GLN A 50 -5.94 -7.22 13.30
N VAL A 51 -5.10 -8.10 12.75
CA VAL A 51 -3.82 -8.51 13.35
C VAL A 51 -2.87 -7.31 13.49
N ALA A 52 -2.84 -6.44 12.47
CA ALA A 52 -2.08 -5.19 12.47
C ALA A 52 -2.67 -4.12 13.41
N GLY A 53 -3.88 -4.32 13.95
CA GLY A 53 -4.56 -3.34 14.80
C GLY A 53 -4.99 -2.08 14.04
N LEU A 54 -5.25 -2.20 12.73
CA LEU A 54 -5.58 -1.09 11.82
C LEU A 54 -7.05 -1.08 11.38
N ASP A 55 -7.79 -2.15 11.68
CA ASP A 55 -9.17 -2.36 11.21
C ASP A 55 -10.14 -1.24 11.58
N LYS A 56 -9.96 -0.62 12.75
CA LYS A 56 -10.73 0.55 13.20
C LYS A 56 -10.08 1.86 12.78
N SER A 57 -8.77 1.99 12.99
CA SER A 57 -8.04 3.25 12.81
C SER A 57 -7.97 3.73 11.36
N ILE A 58 -8.02 2.84 10.35
CA ILE A 58 -8.05 3.28 8.94
C ILE A 58 -9.23 4.19 8.63
N SER A 59 -10.35 4.04 9.33
CA SER A 59 -11.51 4.92 9.14
C SER A 59 -11.28 6.37 9.58
N GLU A 60 -10.22 6.62 10.35
CA GLU A 60 -9.81 7.97 10.78
C GLU A 60 -9.03 8.70 9.68
N LEU A 61 -8.45 7.97 8.72
CA LEU A 61 -7.73 8.58 7.59
C LEU A 61 -8.71 9.16 6.57
N LYS A 62 -8.46 10.40 6.18
CA LYS A 62 -9.11 11.01 5.01
C LYS A 62 -8.39 10.52 3.76
N ILE A 63 -9.03 9.65 2.98
CA ILE A 63 -8.37 8.96 1.86
C ILE A 63 -8.90 9.43 0.50
N ILE A 64 -7.98 9.78 -0.42
CA ILE A 64 -8.24 9.87 -1.86
C ILE A 64 -7.77 8.57 -2.50
N HIS A 65 -8.69 7.80 -3.09
CA HIS A 65 -8.42 6.47 -3.62
C HIS A 65 -8.47 6.47 -5.14
N VAL A 66 -7.37 6.11 -5.82
CA VAL A 66 -7.22 6.30 -7.26
C VAL A 66 -6.98 4.97 -7.98
N ALA A 67 -7.89 4.60 -8.87
CA ALA A 67 -7.72 3.49 -9.82
C ALA A 67 -7.60 4.01 -11.26
N GLY A 68 -7.29 3.10 -12.19
CA GLY A 68 -7.09 3.43 -13.60
C GLY A 68 -6.14 2.47 -14.30
N THR A 69 -6.01 2.60 -15.62
CA THR A 69 -5.02 1.86 -16.41
C THR A 69 -3.72 2.68 -16.51
N LYS A 70 -3.80 3.94 -16.96
CA LYS A 70 -2.63 4.83 -17.03
C LYS A 70 -2.86 6.14 -16.27
N GLY A 71 -1.78 6.76 -15.80
CA GLY A 71 -1.83 8.06 -15.14
C GLY A 71 -2.24 8.04 -13.66
N LYS A 72 -2.40 6.86 -13.03
CA LYS A 72 -2.70 6.72 -11.60
C LYS A 72 -1.65 7.45 -10.75
N GLY A 73 -0.38 7.01 -10.80
CA GLY A 73 0.73 7.65 -10.08
C GLY A 73 0.82 9.15 -10.31
N SER A 74 0.78 9.64 -11.56
CA SER A 74 0.81 11.08 -11.84
C SER A 74 -0.37 11.84 -11.23
N THR A 75 -1.58 11.28 -11.30
CA THR A 75 -2.77 11.88 -10.68
C THR A 75 -2.64 11.93 -9.16
N CYS A 76 -2.13 10.85 -8.56
CA CYS A 76 -1.86 10.80 -7.12
C CYS A 76 -0.83 11.86 -6.71
N THR A 77 0.30 11.97 -7.42
CA THR A 77 1.35 12.96 -7.15
C THR A 77 0.85 14.39 -7.32
N PHE A 78 0.06 14.69 -8.36
CA PHE A 78 -0.51 16.03 -8.52
C PHE A 78 -1.53 16.36 -7.43
N SER A 79 -2.37 15.40 -7.05
CA SER A 79 -3.34 15.57 -5.96
C SER A 79 -2.61 15.82 -4.63
N GLU A 80 -1.57 15.05 -4.34
CA GLU A 80 -0.71 15.23 -3.16
C GLU A 80 -0.09 16.61 -3.14
N ALA A 81 0.54 17.03 -4.24
CA ALA A 81 1.25 18.30 -4.31
C ALA A 81 0.31 19.50 -4.07
N ILE A 82 -0.89 19.47 -4.66
CA ILE A 82 -1.91 20.51 -4.48
C ILE A 82 -2.35 20.57 -3.01
N LEU A 83 -2.65 19.42 -2.39
CA LEU A 83 -3.13 19.36 -1.01
C LEU A 83 -2.05 19.78 0.00
N ARG A 84 -0.80 19.40 -0.26
CA ARG A 84 0.34 19.85 0.53
C ARG A 84 0.55 21.35 0.42
N GLU A 85 0.42 21.93 -0.78
CA GLU A 85 0.48 23.38 -0.99
C GLU A 85 -0.66 24.12 -0.26
N CYS A 86 -1.78 23.45 -0.03
CA CYS A 86 -2.86 23.95 0.82
C CYS A 86 -2.57 23.84 2.34
N GLY A 87 -1.36 23.42 2.72
CA GLY A 87 -0.92 23.33 4.12
C GLY A 87 -1.29 22.04 4.85
N LEU A 88 -1.78 21.01 4.14
CA LEU A 88 -2.11 19.71 4.75
C LEU A 88 -0.87 18.82 4.89
N GLN A 89 -0.81 18.04 5.96
CA GLN A 89 0.14 16.93 6.08
C GLN A 89 -0.31 15.78 5.17
N THR A 90 0.51 15.41 4.20
CA THR A 90 0.14 14.45 3.16
C THR A 90 0.89 13.13 3.29
N GLY A 91 0.17 12.04 3.07
CA GLY A 91 0.71 10.72 2.81
C GLY A 91 0.41 10.29 1.38
N LEU A 92 1.36 9.69 0.67
CA LEU A 92 1.16 9.20 -0.69
C LEU A 92 1.71 7.77 -0.82
N PHE A 93 0.84 6.85 -1.24
CA PHE A 93 1.17 5.44 -1.50
C PHE A 93 1.01 5.12 -2.98
N THR A 94 2.11 4.75 -3.64
CA THR A 94 2.17 4.49 -5.10
C THR A 94 2.86 3.17 -5.45
N SER A 95 2.63 2.70 -6.67
CA SER A 95 3.25 1.47 -7.19
C SER A 95 3.37 1.43 -8.72
N PRO A 96 4.42 0.76 -9.28
CA PRO A 96 5.61 0.25 -8.60
C PRO A 96 6.59 1.38 -8.20
N HIS A 97 7.70 1.02 -7.56
CA HIS A 97 8.87 1.90 -7.44
C HIS A 97 9.81 1.68 -8.63
N LEU A 98 10.72 2.63 -8.89
CA LEU A 98 11.72 2.53 -9.93
C LEU A 98 13.08 2.04 -9.41
N ILE A 99 13.56 2.61 -8.31
CA ILE A 99 14.90 2.32 -7.77
C ILE A 99 14.79 1.71 -6.37
N ASP A 100 14.05 2.37 -5.46
CA ASP A 100 14.02 2.02 -4.04
C ASP A 100 12.57 1.85 -3.53
N ILE A 101 12.33 0.87 -2.66
CA ILE A 101 10.99 0.57 -2.13
C ILE A 101 10.38 1.75 -1.35
N THR A 102 11.22 2.62 -0.78
CA THR A 102 10.80 3.81 -0.05
C THR A 102 10.05 4.80 -0.93
N GLU A 103 10.28 4.82 -2.25
CA GLU A 103 9.53 5.64 -3.21
C GLU A 103 8.02 5.36 -3.19
N ARG A 104 7.62 4.17 -2.72
CA ARG A 104 6.20 3.80 -2.59
C ARG A 104 5.52 4.55 -1.45
N PHE A 105 6.27 5.12 -0.50
CA PHE A 105 5.73 5.76 0.70
C PHE A 105 6.30 7.17 0.79
N ARG A 106 5.46 8.17 0.51
CA ARG A 106 5.87 9.57 0.59
C ARG A 106 5.12 10.28 1.70
N LEU A 107 5.84 11.12 2.43
CA LEU A 107 5.33 12.00 3.48
C LEU A 107 5.69 13.44 3.09
N ASN A 108 4.69 14.31 2.98
CA ASN A 108 4.88 15.72 2.68
C ASN A 108 5.75 15.96 1.42
N GLY A 109 5.50 15.22 0.35
CA GLY A 109 6.22 15.36 -0.91
C GLY A 109 7.60 14.71 -0.97
N SER A 110 8.09 14.08 0.09
CA SER A 110 9.38 13.38 0.12
C SER A 110 9.21 11.89 0.41
N ASP A 111 10.09 11.06 -0.16
CA ASP A 111 10.13 9.63 0.17
C ASP A 111 10.42 9.45 1.67
N ILE A 112 9.84 8.40 2.27
CA ILE A 112 10.07 8.09 3.68
C ILE A 112 11.56 7.82 3.90
N SER A 113 12.12 8.34 5.00
CA SER A 113 13.51 8.05 5.34
C SER A 113 13.70 6.56 5.66
N ARG A 114 14.89 6.02 5.42
CA ARG A 114 15.19 4.60 5.69
C ARG A 114 14.98 4.24 7.16
N GLU A 115 15.31 5.14 8.08
CA GLU A 115 15.13 4.95 9.52
C GLU A 115 13.65 4.79 9.87
N LYS A 116 12.79 5.71 9.38
CA LYS A 116 11.35 5.63 9.59
C LYS A 116 10.77 4.38 8.91
N PHE A 117 11.17 4.09 7.68
CA PHE A 117 10.76 2.89 6.97
C PHE A 117 11.06 1.63 7.79
N LEU A 118 12.30 1.48 8.27
CA LEU A 118 12.72 0.30 9.05
C LEU A 118 11.97 0.20 10.37
N TYR A 119 11.78 1.32 11.06
CA TYR A 119 11.00 1.37 12.29
C TYR A 119 9.58 0.81 12.09
N TYR A 120 8.86 1.31 11.07
CA TYR A 120 7.50 0.84 10.78
C TYR A 120 7.47 -0.57 10.20
N PHE A 121 8.44 -0.89 9.35
CA PHE A 121 8.58 -2.20 8.71
C PHE A 121 8.73 -3.30 9.76
N TRP A 122 9.75 -3.21 10.62
CA TRP A 122 10.02 -4.24 11.62
C TRP A 122 8.91 -4.29 12.67
N GLY A 123 8.39 -3.12 13.08
CA GLY A 123 7.26 -3.05 14.00
C GLY A 123 6.00 -3.75 13.46
N LEU A 124 5.68 -3.63 12.16
CA LEU A 124 4.58 -4.36 11.54
C LEU A 124 4.93 -5.84 11.32
N TRP A 125 6.15 -6.13 10.87
CA TRP A 125 6.61 -7.49 10.59
C TRP A 125 6.54 -8.39 11.81
N HIS A 126 7.09 -7.94 12.95
CA HIS A 126 7.03 -8.69 14.21
C HIS A 126 5.60 -8.84 14.70
N GLN A 127 4.80 -7.79 14.65
CA GLN A 127 3.39 -7.84 15.03
C GLN A 127 2.60 -8.89 14.22
N LEU A 128 2.82 -8.97 12.90
CA LEU A 128 2.19 -9.97 12.04
C LEU A 128 2.70 -11.39 12.30
N LYS A 129 3.98 -11.57 12.68
CA LYS A 129 4.54 -12.88 13.04
C LYS A 129 4.08 -13.38 14.41
N GLU A 130 4.05 -12.52 15.41
CA GLU A 130 3.74 -12.88 16.80
C GLU A 130 2.26 -13.17 17.02
N LYS A 131 1.38 -12.32 16.47
CA LYS A 131 -0.08 -12.46 16.60
C LYS A 131 -0.66 -13.52 15.66
N ASN A 132 0.20 -14.35 15.09
CA ASN A 132 -0.16 -15.35 14.10
C ASN A 132 -0.62 -16.69 14.70
N ALA A 133 -1.24 -16.65 15.89
CA ALA A 133 -1.63 -17.85 16.63
C ALA A 133 -2.61 -18.76 15.85
N ASP A 134 -3.31 -18.23 14.84
CA ASP A 134 -4.26 -18.96 13.99
C ASP A 134 -3.64 -19.57 12.72
N GLY A 135 -2.31 -19.53 12.56
CA GLY A 135 -1.61 -20.10 11.40
C GLY A 135 -1.76 -19.30 10.09
N LEU A 136 -2.10 -18.01 10.17
CA LEU A 136 -2.24 -17.09 9.05
C LEU A 136 -0.87 -16.72 8.44
N LEU A 137 -0.49 -17.30 7.31
CA LEU A 137 0.78 -16.99 6.64
C LEU A 137 1.01 -15.47 6.44
N MET A 138 2.28 -15.06 6.33
CA MET A 138 2.63 -13.66 6.05
C MET A 138 1.91 -13.17 4.77
N PRO A 139 1.40 -11.92 4.76
CA PRO A 139 0.73 -11.37 3.60
C PRO A 139 1.69 -11.31 2.39
N PRO A 140 1.21 -11.60 1.17
CA PRO A 140 1.97 -11.34 -0.05
C PRO A 140 2.44 -9.89 -0.13
N LEU A 141 3.54 -9.65 -0.84
CA LEU A 141 4.24 -8.37 -0.88
C LEU A 141 3.32 -7.14 -0.96
N PHE A 142 2.40 -7.09 -1.93
CA PHE A 142 1.55 -5.90 -2.11
C PHE A 142 0.55 -5.70 -0.95
N GLN A 143 0.03 -6.78 -0.34
CA GLN A 143 -0.81 -6.69 0.86
C GLN A 143 0.00 -6.16 2.04
N PHE A 144 1.22 -6.68 2.25
CA PHE A 144 2.11 -6.19 3.30
C PHE A 144 2.43 -4.70 3.15
N LEU A 145 2.80 -4.27 1.94
CA LEU A 145 3.12 -2.86 1.67
C LEU A 145 1.89 -1.95 1.86
N THR A 146 0.70 -2.43 1.51
CA THR A 146 -0.55 -1.69 1.76
C THR A 146 -0.80 -1.50 3.26
N LEU A 147 -0.62 -2.54 4.07
CA LEU A 147 -0.71 -2.45 5.53
C LEU A 147 0.32 -1.47 6.10
N LEU A 148 1.55 -1.54 5.59
CA LEU A 148 2.64 -0.67 6.01
C LEU A 148 2.31 0.79 5.69
N ALA A 149 1.75 1.09 4.52
CA ALA A 149 1.34 2.45 4.15
C ALA A 149 0.31 3.01 5.13
N PHE A 150 -0.75 2.25 5.44
CA PHE A 150 -1.74 2.70 6.41
C PHE A 150 -1.16 2.90 7.81
N LYS A 151 -0.27 2.00 8.26
CA LYS A 151 0.43 2.15 9.55
C LYS A 151 1.27 3.42 9.59
N ILE A 152 2.08 3.66 8.55
CA ILE A 152 2.90 4.87 8.41
C ILE A 152 2.01 6.11 8.49
N PHE A 153 0.97 6.20 7.66
CA PHE A 153 0.13 7.39 7.57
C PHE A 153 -0.64 7.69 8.86
N LEU A 154 -1.10 6.66 9.57
CA LEU A 154 -1.73 6.82 10.88
C LEU A 154 -0.73 7.29 11.94
N CYS A 155 0.44 6.66 12.02
CA CYS A 155 1.46 7.02 13.01
C CYS A 155 2.06 8.42 12.77
N GLU A 156 2.27 8.78 11.51
CA GLU A 156 2.74 10.10 11.10
C GLU A 156 1.63 11.16 11.09
N LYS A 157 0.39 10.78 11.42
CA LYS A 157 -0.77 11.67 11.57
C LYS A 157 -1.00 12.56 10.35
N VAL A 158 -0.97 11.97 9.16
CA VAL A 158 -1.26 12.72 7.93
C VAL A 158 -2.72 13.18 7.94
N ASP A 159 -2.96 14.41 7.48
CA ASP A 159 -4.30 14.97 7.33
C ASP A 159 -5.06 14.30 6.17
N VAL A 160 -4.33 13.91 5.13
CA VAL A 160 -4.88 13.24 3.94
C VAL A 160 -3.89 12.22 3.38
N ALA A 161 -4.41 11.04 3.05
CA ALA A 161 -3.67 9.98 2.39
C ALA A 161 -4.17 9.79 0.95
N ILE A 162 -3.27 9.83 -0.01
CA ILE A 162 -3.53 9.55 -1.42
C ILE A 162 -3.04 8.15 -1.71
N VAL A 163 -3.94 7.26 -2.10
CA VAL A 163 -3.68 5.81 -2.23
C VAL A 163 -3.94 5.38 -3.67
N GLU A 164 -2.88 4.95 -4.35
CA GLU A 164 -2.96 4.32 -5.66
C GLU A 164 -3.37 2.85 -5.53
N VAL A 165 -4.34 2.43 -6.34
CA VAL A 165 -4.69 1.02 -6.52
C VAL A 165 -3.58 0.30 -7.29
N GLY A 166 -3.23 -0.91 -6.85
CA GLY A 166 -2.27 -1.77 -7.56
C GLY A 166 -2.82 -2.25 -8.89
N ILE A 167 -3.76 -3.22 -8.86
CA ILE A 167 -4.35 -3.80 -10.07
C ILE A 167 -5.87 -3.90 -9.91
N GLY A 168 -6.59 -3.44 -10.94
CA GLY A 168 -8.05 -3.47 -10.95
C GLY A 168 -8.64 -2.42 -10.01
N GLY A 169 -9.29 -2.87 -8.94
CA GLY A 169 -9.94 -2.02 -7.94
C GLY A 169 -10.77 -2.84 -6.97
N ARG A 170 -11.80 -3.53 -7.47
CA ARG A 170 -12.79 -4.28 -6.68
C ARG A 170 -12.16 -5.23 -5.65
N TRP A 171 -11.14 -5.98 -6.06
CA TRP A 171 -10.46 -6.97 -5.23
C TRP A 171 -9.01 -6.59 -4.90
N ASP A 172 -8.63 -5.34 -5.11
CA ASP A 172 -7.29 -4.85 -4.80
C ASP A 172 -7.11 -4.72 -3.28
N SER A 173 -5.90 -4.94 -2.78
CA SER A 173 -5.56 -4.85 -1.35
C SER A 173 -5.93 -3.50 -0.73
N THR A 174 -5.86 -2.43 -1.52
CA THR A 174 -6.22 -1.07 -1.07
C THR A 174 -7.73 -0.91 -0.89
N ASN A 175 -8.57 -1.73 -1.52
CA ASN A 175 -10.03 -1.59 -1.49
C ASN A 175 -10.69 -2.02 -0.17
N VAL A 176 -9.89 -2.26 0.87
CA VAL A 176 -10.34 -2.30 2.26
C VAL A 176 -10.77 -0.93 2.80
N ILE A 177 -10.41 0.14 2.11
CA ILE A 177 -10.90 1.50 2.38
C ILE A 177 -12.43 1.50 2.23
N LYS A 178 -13.14 1.74 3.35
CA LYS A 178 -14.60 1.74 3.38
C LYS A 178 -15.21 3.12 3.11
N GLN A 179 -14.50 4.19 3.48
CA GLN A 179 -15.01 5.57 3.42
C GLN A 179 -13.96 6.50 2.79
N PRO A 180 -13.66 6.36 1.49
CA PRO A 180 -12.79 7.32 0.81
C PRO A 180 -13.51 8.68 0.75
N VAL A 181 -12.75 9.75 0.97
CA VAL A 181 -13.25 11.12 0.78
C VAL A 181 -13.48 11.37 -0.71
N VAL A 182 -12.60 10.89 -1.57
CA VAL A 182 -12.79 10.97 -3.03
C VAL A 182 -12.28 9.69 -3.67
N CYS A 183 -12.98 9.22 -4.71
CA CYS A 183 -12.47 8.19 -5.61
C CYS A 183 -12.14 8.80 -6.96
N GLY A 184 -10.95 8.53 -7.48
CA GLY A 184 -10.53 8.90 -8.83
C GLY A 184 -10.41 7.67 -9.73
N ILE A 185 -10.94 7.75 -10.95
CA ILE A 185 -10.67 6.78 -12.01
C ILE A 185 -9.95 7.52 -13.14
N THR A 186 -8.68 7.20 -13.37
CA THR A 186 -7.91 7.76 -14.49
C THR A 186 -8.25 7.02 -15.79
N SER A 187 -7.45 7.22 -16.85
CA SER A 187 -7.76 6.62 -18.15
C SER A 187 -7.91 5.10 -18.10
N LEU A 188 -8.90 4.61 -18.82
CA LEU A 188 -9.16 3.19 -19.02
C LEU A 188 -8.51 2.71 -20.31
N GLY A 189 -8.04 1.47 -20.30
CA GLY A 189 -7.43 0.84 -21.46
C GLY A 189 -7.34 -0.66 -21.27
N MET A 190 -7.19 -1.37 -22.39
CA MET A 190 -7.08 -2.83 -22.46
C MET A 190 -5.74 -3.28 -21.89
N ASP A 191 -5.70 -3.52 -20.59
CA ASP A 191 -4.51 -3.93 -19.84
C ASP A 191 -4.88 -4.96 -18.77
N HIS A 192 -3.94 -5.84 -18.43
CA HIS A 192 -4.16 -6.97 -17.53
C HIS A 192 -5.41 -7.80 -17.87
N MET A 193 -5.68 -8.03 -19.15
CA MET A 193 -6.94 -8.66 -19.62
C MET A 193 -7.16 -10.07 -19.06
N GLU A 194 -6.08 -10.83 -18.83
CA GLU A 194 -6.12 -12.15 -18.18
C GLU A 194 -6.73 -12.09 -16.76
N ILE A 195 -6.63 -10.93 -16.12
CA ILE A 195 -7.08 -10.67 -14.77
C ILE A 195 -8.40 -9.89 -14.80
N LEU A 196 -8.48 -8.79 -15.54
CA LEU A 196 -9.57 -7.81 -15.45
C LEU A 196 -10.71 -8.06 -16.45
N GLY A 197 -10.49 -8.95 -17.42
CA GLY A 197 -11.42 -9.23 -18.50
C GLY A 197 -10.93 -8.70 -19.84
N ASP A 198 -11.57 -9.19 -20.89
CA ASP A 198 -11.25 -9.01 -22.32
C ASP A 198 -12.04 -7.88 -23.00
N THR A 199 -12.77 -7.06 -22.23
CA THR A 199 -13.58 -5.94 -22.73
C THR A 199 -13.41 -4.71 -21.83
N ILE A 200 -13.61 -3.52 -22.39
CA ILE A 200 -13.46 -2.27 -21.65
C ILE A 200 -14.47 -2.16 -20.51
N GLU A 201 -15.68 -2.72 -20.69
CA GLU A 201 -16.75 -2.75 -19.69
C GLU A 201 -16.36 -3.60 -18.48
N LYS A 202 -15.74 -4.78 -18.70
CA LYS A 202 -15.25 -5.63 -17.61
C LYS A 202 -14.13 -4.92 -16.83
N ILE A 203 -13.21 -4.28 -17.55
CA ILE A 203 -12.13 -3.49 -16.94
C ILE A 203 -12.69 -2.30 -16.14
N ALA A 204 -13.65 -1.58 -16.70
CA ALA A 204 -14.32 -0.46 -16.05
C ALA A 204 -15.03 -0.91 -14.76
N ALA A 205 -15.75 -2.04 -14.81
CA ALA A 205 -16.44 -2.60 -13.66
C ALA A 205 -15.48 -2.99 -12.53
N GLU A 206 -14.33 -3.61 -12.84
CA GLU A 206 -13.32 -3.92 -11.84
C GLU A 206 -12.75 -2.66 -11.18
N LYS A 207 -12.47 -1.60 -11.96
CA LYS A 207 -11.91 -0.35 -11.40
C LYS A 207 -12.95 0.47 -10.63
N ALA A 208 -14.19 0.54 -11.12
CA ALA A 208 -15.31 1.18 -10.43
C ALA A 208 -15.63 0.52 -9.08
N GLY A 209 -15.13 -0.69 -8.82
CA GLY A 209 -15.25 -1.37 -7.53
C GLY A 209 -14.63 -0.64 -6.34
N ILE A 210 -13.88 0.45 -6.56
CA ILE A 210 -13.43 1.35 -5.48
C ILE A 210 -14.50 2.34 -5.03
N PHE A 211 -15.54 2.58 -5.84
CA PHE A 211 -16.62 3.47 -5.46
C PHE A 211 -17.39 2.92 -4.25
N LYS A 212 -17.65 3.80 -3.29
CA LYS A 212 -18.41 3.48 -2.07
C LYS A 212 -19.65 4.34 -2.02
N VAL A 213 -20.78 3.73 -1.72
CA VAL A 213 -22.03 4.47 -1.48
C VAL A 213 -21.84 5.31 -0.22
N ARG A 214 -22.07 6.61 -0.33
CA ARG A 214 -22.24 7.47 0.84
C ARG A 214 -23.68 7.29 1.31
N VAL A 215 -23.86 6.61 2.43
CA VAL A 215 -25.14 6.51 3.14
C VAL A 215 -25.08 7.46 4.33
#